data_AF-A0AAJ0CFN8-F1
#
_entry.id   AF-A0AAJ0CFN8-F1
#
_cell.length_a   1.000
_cell.length_b   1.000
_cell.length_c   1.000
_cell.angle_alpha   90.00
_cell.angle_beta   90.00
_cell.angle_gamma   90.00
#
_symmetry.space_group_name_H-M   'P 1'
#
loop_
_entity.id
_entity.type
_entity.pdbx_description
1 polymer ?
#
loop_
_entity_poly.entity_id
_entity_poly.type
_entity_poly.pdbx_seq_one_letter_code
_entity_poly.pdbx_strand_id
1 'polypeptide(L)'
;MVSTDMVAETKKDMWKLLKTLEVGKGQTMEIKINESEPEDSIDRWAMDTISTGKEVVDLPPHWHKNHQEHITVLEGRLEVTLGGEKSVVKAGDSPILVERRVVHSFKSFKGEKVIFREQPDPAGDYKALFFKDVFSKGGFGGVFHTLRAFYDGDSYLALPLGSRAVDQAFLAVFGGLAHAFGPRKPEKL
;
A
#
# COMPACT_ATOMS: atom_id res chain seq x y z
N MET A 1 -8.61 -40.73 7.27
CA MET A 1 -8.97 -39.40 7.78
C MET A 1 -7.69 -38.68 8.12
N VAL A 2 -7.20 -37.81 7.23
CA VAL A 2 -6.06 -36.93 7.55
C VAL A 2 -6.67 -35.74 8.29
N SER A 3 -6.16 -35.49 9.50
CA SER A 3 -6.67 -34.45 10.40
C SER A 3 -6.63 -33.08 9.71
N THR A 4 -7.77 -32.39 9.73
CA THR A 4 -7.96 -31.00 9.30
C THR A 4 -7.08 -30.00 10.07
N ASP A 5 -6.48 -30.42 11.17
CA ASP A 5 -5.63 -29.56 12.01
C ASP A 5 -4.22 -29.34 11.43
N MET A 6 -3.75 -30.19 10.50
CA MET A 6 -2.42 -30.02 9.87
C MET A 6 -2.38 -28.98 8.74
N VAL A 7 -3.53 -28.49 8.27
CA VAL A 7 -3.60 -27.50 7.17
C VAL A 7 -3.58 -26.06 7.71
N ALA A 8 -3.94 -25.85 8.97
CA ALA A 8 -3.94 -24.53 9.59
C ALA A 8 -2.55 -24.08 10.07
N GLU A 9 -1.66 -25.03 10.35
CA GLU A 9 -0.34 -24.76 10.95
C GLU A 9 0.78 -24.48 9.92
N THR A 10 0.48 -24.57 8.62
CA THR A 10 1.49 -24.49 7.53
C THR A 10 1.60 -23.13 6.82
N LYS A 11 0.74 -22.14 7.10
CA LYS A 11 0.78 -20.84 6.40
C LYS A 11 1.60 -19.74 7.10
N LYS A 12 2.03 -19.96 8.34
CA LYS A 12 2.73 -18.94 9.14
C LYS A 12 4.21 -18.75 8.74
N ASP A 13 4.81 -19.76 8.11
CA ASP A 13 6.25 -19.81 7.78
C ASP A 13 6.58 -19.52 6.30
N MET A 14 5.63 -19.08 5.49
CA MET A 14 5.88 -18.83 4.05
C MET A 14 6.49 -17.45 3.76
N TRP A 15 6.37 -16.50 4.67
CA TRP A 15 6.75 -15.11 4.43
C TRP A 15 8.10 -14.78 5.05
N LYS A 16 9.07 -14.44 4.21
CA LYS A 16 10.34 -13.86 4.61
C LYS A 16 10.18 -12.36 4.75
N LEU A 17 10.41 -11.84 5.96
CA LEU A 17 10.48 -10.40 6.21
C LEU A 17 11.75 -9.83 5.58
N LEU A 18 11.58 -8.90 4.65
CA LEU A 18 12.69 -8.20 4.01
C LEU A 18 12.99 -6.88 4.71
N LYS A 19 11.94 -6.17 5.13
CA LYS A 19 12.10 -4.85 5.73
C LYS A 19 10.91 -4.43 6.57
N THR A 20 11.18 -3.63 7.60
CA THR A 20 10.17 -2.86 8.33
C THR A 20 10.44 -1.39 8.12
N LEU A 21 9.43 -0.65 7.69
CA LEU A 21 9.46 0.80 7.46
C LEU A 21 8.65 1.50 8.55
N GLU A 22 9.16 2.62 9.06
CA GLU A 22 8.37 3.52 9.88
C GLU A 22 7.47 4.37 8.97
N VAL A 23 6.16 4.33 9.20
CA VAL A 23 5.15 5.06 8.41
C VAL A 23 4.65 6.29 9.16
N GLY A 24 4.61 6.21 10.49
CA GLY A 24 4.12 7.27 11.35
C GLY A 24 4.12 6.82 12.81
N LYS A 25 3.53 7.62 13.69
CA LYS A 25 3.56 7.34 15.13
C LYS A 25 2.77 6.08 15.48
N GLY A 26 3.49 5.02 15.81
CA GLY A 26 2.88 3.72 16.12
C GLY A 26 2.31 3.02 14.88
N GLN A 27 2.84 3.36 13.70
CA GLN A 27 2.50 2.79 12.41
C GLN A 27 3.77 2.33 11.69
N THR A 28 3.79 1.08 11.25
CA THR A 28 4.90 0.49 10.50
C THR A 28 4.37 -0.25 9.29
N MET A 29 5.22 -0.47 8.29
CA MET A 29 4.92 -1.34 7.16
C MET A 29 5.97 -2.44 7.07
N GLU A 30 5.53 -3.69 7.04
CA GLU A 30 6.38 -4.85 6.78
C GLU A 30 6.33 -5.21 5.30
N ILE A 31 7.48 -5.16 4.64
CA ILE A 31 7.68 -5.68 3.29
C ILE A 31 8.13 -7.13 3.40
N LYS A 32 7.35 -8.03 2.80
CA LYS A 32 7.54 -9.47 2.86
C LYS A 32 7.53 -10.09 1.47
N ILE A 33 8.26 -11.18 1.33
CA ILE A 33 8.28 -12.00 0.13
C ILE A 33 7.98 -13.46 0.47
N ASN A 34 7.25 -14.12 -0.39
CA ASN A 34 7.03 -15.55 -0.37
C ASN A 34 7.76 -16.18 -1.57
N GLU A 35 9.00 -16.63 -1.35
CA GLU A 35 9.88 -17.12 -2.41
C GLU A 35 9.40 -18.44 -3.04
N SER A 36 8.41 -19.13 -2.44
CA SER A 36 7.82 -20.34 -3.04
C SER A 36 6.78 -20.04 -4.12
N GLU A 37 6.27 -18.82 -4.19
CA GLU A 37 5.30 -18.40 -5.20
C GLU A 37 5.98 -17.98 -6.51
N PRO A 38 5.39 -18.22 -7.69
CA PRO A 38 5.89 -17.72 -8.97
C PRO A 38 6.12 -16.20 -8.97
N GLU A 39 7.07 -15.72 -9.80
CA GLU A 39 7.43 -14.29 -9.86
C GLU A 39 6.26 -13.35 -10.15
N ASP A 40 5.30 -13.82 -10.93
CA ASP A 40 4.09 -13.12 -11.36
C ASP A 40 2.88 -13.38 -10.45
N SER A 41 3.01 -14.21 -9.42
CA SER A 41 1.95 -14.48 -8.45
C SER A 41 1.72 -13.28 -7.54
N ILE A 42 0.46 -12.86 -7.41
CA ILE A 42 0.06 -11.81 -6.46
C ILE A 42 0.41 -12.18 -5.02
N ASP A 43 0.57 -13.47 -4.72
CA ASP A 43 0.94 -13.99 -3.41
C ASP A 43 2.45 -14.01 -3.16
N ARG A 44 3.26 -13.52 -4.10
CA ARG A 44 4.72 -13.41 -3.91
C ARG A 44 5.13 -12.22 -3.05
N TRP A 45 4.49 -11.07 -3.20
CA TRP A 45 4.86 -9.82 -2.54
C TRP A 45 3.74 -9.33 -1.64
N ALA A 46 4.05 -8.98 -0.40
CA ALA A 46 3.08 -8.41 0.53
C ALA A 46 3.66 -7.21 1.28
N MET A 47 2.85 -6.18 1.41
CA MET A 47 3.14 -5.02 2.25
C MET A 47 2.06 -4.90 3.32
N ASP A 48 2.42 -5.25 4.54
CA ASP A 48 1.48 -5.25 5.67
C ASP A 48 1.67 -3.96 6.47
N THR A 49 0.68 -3.06 6.37
CA THR A 49 0.61 -1.87 7.22
C THR A 49 0.03 -2.26 8.58
N ILE A 50 0.81 -1.99 9.63
CA ILE A 50 0.49 -2.29 11.02
C ILE A 50 0.33 -0.97 11.76
N SER A 51 -0.83 -0.73 12.36
CA SER A 51 -1.07 0.41 13.23
C SER A 51 -1.52 -0.05 14.60
N THR A 52 -0.92 0.55 15.63
CA THR A 52 -1.29 0.34 17.04
C THR A 52 -2.55 1.12 17.47
N GLY A 53 -3.09 1.96 16.59
CA GLY A 53 -4.23 2.84 16.90
C GLY A 53 -3.86 4.14 17.64
N LYS A 54 -2.57 4.36 17.96
CA LYS A 54 -2.08 5.62 18.56
C LYS A 54 -2.45 6.83 17.70
N GLU A 55 -2.29 6.70 16.39
CA GLU A 55 -2.77 7.64 15.38
C GLU A 55 -3.55 6.88 14.31
N VAL A 56 -4.48 7.60 13.68
CA VAL A 56 -5.25 7.07 12.56
C VAL A 56 -4.33 6.92 11.36
N VAL A 57 -4.34 5.75 10.73
CA VAL A 57 -3.82 5.60 9.37
C VAL A 57 -4.80 6.33 8.47
N ASP A 58 -4.34 7.33 7.74
CA ASP A 58 -5.14 8.09 6.80
C ASP A 58 -4.40 8.12 5.46
N LEU A 59 -4.81 7.24 4.55
CA LEU A 59 -4.31 7.19 3.17
C LEU A 59 -5.29 7.98 2.31
N PRO A 60 -4.92 9.19 1.85
CA PRO A 60 -5.84 10.09 1.17
C PRO A 60 -6.28 9.53 -0.18
N PRO A 61 -7.36 10.08 -0.79
CA PRO A 61 -7.82 9.66 -2.10
C PRO A 61 -6.73 9.68 -3.18
N HIS A 62 -6.47 8.52 -3.77
CA HIS A 62 -5.51 8.33 -4.85
C HIS A 62 -5.95 7.22 -5.80
N TRP A 63 -5.21 7.03 -6.89
CA TRP A 63 -5.44 5.97 -7.86
C TRP A 63 -4.15 5.55 -8.57
N HIS A 64 -4.18 4.37 -9.19
CA HIS A 64 -3.06 3.78 -9.93
C HIS A 64 -3.42 3.57 -11.40
N LYS A 65 -2.48 3.81 -12.30
CA LYS A 65 -2.73 3.72 -13.75
C LYS A 65 -2.45 2.33 -14.28
N ASN A 66 -1.39 1.71 -13.80
CA ASN A 66 -0.76 0.54 -14.38
C ASN A 66 -0.99 -0.73 -13.55
N HIS A 67 -1.32 -0.61 -12.27
CA HIS A 67 -1.61 -1.75 -11.40
C HIS A 67 -2.95 -1.63 -10.66
N GLN A 68 -3.49 -2.78 -10.29
CA GLN A 68 -4.58 -2.93 -9.35
C GLN A 68 -4.03 -3.46 -8.02
N GLU A 69 -4.84 -3.41 -6.98
CA GLU A 69 -4.37 -3.77 -5.63
C GLU A 69 -5.38 -4.65 -4.92
N HIS A 70 -4.88 -5.74 -4.33
CA HIS A 70 -5.65 -6.57 -3.42
C HIS A 70 -5.38 -6.09 -1.99
N ILE A 71 -6.44 -5.68 -1.30
CA ILE A 71 -6.39 -5.19 0.07
C ILE A 71 -7.08 -6.19 0.98
N THR A 72 -6.33 -6.77 1.91
CA THR A 72 -6.87 -7.73 2.88
C THR A 72 -6.70 -7.21 4.29
N VAL A 73 -7.77 -7.09 5.06
CA VAL A 73 -7.67 -6.79 6.50
C VAL A 73 -7.33 -8.08 7.23
N LEU A 74 -6.17 -8.12 7.89
CA LEU A 74 -5.69 -9.27 8.64
C LEU A 74 -6.09 -9.20 10.12
N GLU A 75 -6.19 -7.99 10.67
CA GLU A 75 -6.61 -7.74 12.05
C GLU A 75 -7.34 -6.39 12.12
N GLY A 76 -8.36 -6.29 12.97
CA GLY A 76 -9.12 -5.07 13.17
C GLY A 76 -10.05 -4.75 11.99
N ARG A 77 -10.18 -3.47 11.67
CA ARG A 77 -11.05 -2.97 10.60
C ARG A 77 -10.54 -1.66 9.99
N LEU A 78 -10.96 -1.41 8.76
CA LEU A 78 -10.57 -0.26 7.95
C LEU A 78 -11.84 0.34 7.31
N GLU A 79 -12.00 1.65 7.40
CA GLU A 79 -12.92 2.37 6.53
C GLU A 79 -12.27 2.49 5.15
N VAL A 80 -12.97 2.03 4.12
CA VAL A 80 -12.52 2.07 2.74
C VAL A 80 -13.48 2.92 1.96
N THR A 81 -12.96 3.87 1.19
CA THR A 81 -13.74 4.52 0.13
C THR A 81 -13.23 4.03 -1.20
N LEU A 82 -14.09 3.44 -2.04
CA LEU A 82 -13.76 2.91 -3.35
C LEU A 82 -14.75 3.47 -4.37
N GLY A 83 -14.26 4.21 -5.37
CA GLY A 83 -15.13 4.81 -6.39
C GLY A 83 -16.12 5.86 -5.85
N GLY A 84 -15.90 6.37 -4.63
CA GLY A 84 -16.83 7.28 -3.93
C GLY A 84 -17.80 6.59 -2.98
N GLU A 85 -17.85 5.25 -2.98
CA GLU A 85 -18.64 4.48 -2.03
C GLU A 85 -17.82 4.15 -0.79
N LYS A 86 -18.40 4.37 0.38
CA LYS A 86 -17.74 4.12 1.67
C LYS A 86 -18.26 2.84 2.30
N SER A 87 -17.36 1.99 2.77
CA SER A 87 -17.67 0.78 3.52
C SER A 87 -16.67 0.58 4.66
N VAL A 88 -17.00 -0.32 5.59
CA VAL A 88 -16.07 -0.79 6.62
C VAL A 88 -15.80 -2.25 6.36
N VAL A 89 -14.53 -2.60 6.21
CA VAL A 89 -14.07 -3.97 5.99
C VAL A 89 -13.24 -4.41 7.21
N LYS A 90 -13.43 -5.64 7.65
CA LYS A 90 -12.80 -6.19 8.85
C LYS A 90 -12.09 -7.51 8.56
N ALA A 91 -11.28 -7.95 9.51
CA ALA A 91 -10.65 -9.26 9.43
C ALA A 91 -11.68 -10.39 9.24
N GLY A 92 -11.41 -11.27 8.27
CA GLY A 92 -12.29 -12.37 7.88
C GLY A 92 -13.22 -12.04 6.70
N ASP A 93 -13.37 -10.77 6.32
CA ASP A 93 -14.06 -10.40 5.08
C ASP A 93 -13.20 -10.76 3.86
N SER A 94 -13.83 -10.87 2.67
CA SER A 94 -13.11 -11.10 1.43
C SER A 94 -12.18 -9.92 1.08
N PRO A 95 -11.02 -10.18 0.44
CA PRO A 95 -10.14 -9.12 -0.04
C PRO A 95 -10.86 -8.14 -0.96
N ILE A 96 -10.55 -6.85 -0.82
CA ILE A 96 -11.03 -5.80 -1.70
C ILE A 96 -10.12 -5.76 -2.91
N LEU A 97 -10.70 -5.78 -4.11
CA LEU A 97 -9.97 -5.46 -5.33
C LEU A 97 -10.14 -3.98 -5.64
N VAL A 98 -9.02 -3.27 -5.67
CA VAL A 98 -8.92 -1.89 -6.13
C VAL A 98 -8.49 -1.90 -7.58
N GLU A 99 -9.45 -1.79 -8.50
CA GLU A 99 -9.17 -1.78 -9.93
C GLU A 99 -8.37 -0.54 -10.37
N ARG A 100 -7.62 -0.68 -11.46
CA ARG A 100 -6.89 0.43 -12.09
C ARG A 100 -7.80 1.63 -12.31
N ARG A 101 -7.28 2.83 -12.01
CA ARG A 101 -7.93 4.14 -12.19
C ARG A 101 -9.17 4.37 -11.32
N VAL A 102 -9.50 3.45 -10.43
CA VAL A 102 -10.53 3.67 -9.40
C VAL A 102 -9.90 4.45 -8.26
N VAL A 103 -10.51 5.59 -7.93
CA VAL A 103 -10.09 6.40 -6.78
C VAL A 103 -10.45 5.66 -5.51
N HIS A 104 -9.50 5.56 -4.60
CA HIS A 104 -9.68 4.90 -3.33
C HIS A 104 -8.92 5.60 -2.20
N SER A 105 -9.39 5.39 -0.97
CA SER A 105 -8.76 5.89 0.25
C SER A 105 -9.02 4.92 1.40
N PHE A 106 -8.13 4.93 2.39
CA PHE A 106 -8.22 4.04 3.55
C PHE A 106 -8.07 4.83 4.84
N LYS A 107 -8.88 4.48 5.84
CA LYS A 107 -8.81 5.11 7.14
C LYS A 107 -8.98 4.10 8.27
N SER A 108 -8.05 4.08 9.22
CA SER A 108 -8.20 3.28 10.43
C SER A 108 -9.05 4.00 11.48
N PHE A 109 -9.43 3.27 12.53
CA PHE A 109 -10.16 3.82 13.66
C PHE A 109 -9.18 4.19 14.79
N LYS A 110 -9.39 5.36 15.42
CA LYS A 110 -8.53 5.83 16.51
C LYS A 110 -8.65 4.89 17.72
N GLY A 111 -7.52 4.50 18.29
CA GLY A 111 -7.46 3.58 19.44
C GLY A 111 -7.64 2.10 19.08
N GLU A 112 -7.88 1.77 17.81
CA GLU A 112 -8.02 0.39 17.35
C GLU A 112 -6.74 -0.05 16.62
N LYS A 113 -6.23 -1.23 16.99
CA LYS A 113 -5.17 -1.88 16.24
C LYS A 113 -5.74 -2.38 14.91
N VAL A 114 -5.00 -2.17 13.83
CA VAL A 114 -5.33 -2.71 12.50
C VAL A 114 -4.07 -3.22 11.83
N ILE A 115 -4.21 -4.34 11.12
CA ILE A 115 -3.21 -4.84 10.19
C ILE A 115 -3.93 -5.07 8.87
N PHE A 116 -3.46 -4.44 7.80
CA PHE A 116 -3.96 -4.70 6.45
C PHE A 116 -2.80 -4.91 5.49
N ARG A 117 -3.02 -5.82 4.54
CA ARG A 117 -2.08 -6.26 3.53
C ARG A 117 -2.44 -5.64 2.19
N GLU A 118 -1.43 -5.13 1.51
CA GLU A 118 -1.49 -4.69 0.14
C GLU A 118 -0.66 -5.63 -0.74
N GLN A 119 -1.27 -6.14 -1.81
CA GLN A 119 -0.61 -6.97 -2.83
C GLN A 119 -0.87 -6.36 -4.20
N PRO A 120 0.17 -6.00 -4.96
CA PRO A 120 0.01 -5.40 -6.29
C PRO A 120 -0.29 -6.45 -7.36
N ASP A 121 -1.08 -6.08 -8.36
CA ASP A 121 -1.31 -6.86 -9.57
C ASP A 121 -1.16 -5.97 -10.84
N PRO A 122 -0.16 -6.21 -11.69
CA PRO A 122 0.75 -7.36 -11.69
C PRO A 122 1.69 -7.37 -10.48
N ALA A 123 2.07 -8.57 -10.05
CA ALA A 123 3.02 -8.75 -8.95
C ALA A 123 4.40 -8.22 -9.30
N GLY A 124 5.15 -7.77 -8.28
CA GLY A 124 6.52 -7.31 -8.45
C GLY A 124 7.02 -6.49 -7.26
N ASP A 125 8.32 -6.23 -7.24
CA ASP A 125 8.99 -5.48 -6.18
C ASP A 125 8.80 -3.95 -6.29
N TYR A 126 8.29 -3.46 -7.42
CA TYR A 126 8.11 -2.02 -7.67
C TYR A 126 7.29 -1.32 -6.58
N LYS A 127 6.22 -1.97 -6.07
CA LYS A 127 5.41 -1.38 -5.01
C LYS A 127 6.13 -1.38 -3.66
N ALA A 128 6.92 -2.42 -3.39
CA ALA A 128 7.81 -2.45 -2.23
C ALA A 128 8.90 -1.36 -2.31
N LEU A 129 9.48 -1.13 -3.48
CA LEU A 129 10.45 -0.05 -3.74
C LEU A 129 9.81 1.33 -3.57
N PHE A 130 8.58 1.52 -4.06
CA PHE A 130 7.80 2.75 -3.84
C PHE A 130 7.61 3.04 -2.35
N PHE A 131 7.21 2.05 -1.55
CA PHE A 131 7.04 2.26 -0.11
C PHE A 131 8.36 2.51 0.62
N LYS A 132 9.42 1.77 0.27
CA LYS A 132 10.78 2.04 0.79
C LYS A 132 11.18 3.48 0.51
N ASP A 133 10.83 4.00 -0.65
CA ASP A 133 11.14 5.37 -1.05
C ASP A 133 10.33 6.40 -0.27
N VAL A 134 9.01 6.35 -0.38
CA VAL A 134 8.11 7.36 0.18
C VAL A 134 8.21 7.46 1.71
N PHE A 135 8.52 6.35 2.38
CA PHE A 135 8.70 6.27 3.83
C PHE A 135 10.16 6.25 4.29
N SER A 136 11.12 6.55 3.41
CA SER A 136 12.56 6.55 3.76
C SER A 136 12.96 7.56 4.85
N LYS A 137 12.05 8.44 5.26
CA LYS A 137 12.24 9.45 6.30
C LYS A 137 11.47 9.18 7.60
N GLY A 138 10.89 8.00 7.76
CA GLY A 138 10.07 7.65 8.94
C GLY A 138 8.66 8.24 8.85
N GLY A 139 8.05 8.11 7.67
CA GLY A 139 6.84 8.80 7.23
C GLY A 139 7.08 9.54 5.92
N PHE A 140 6.08 10.31 5.47
CA PHE A 140 6.19 11.08 4.23
C PHE A 140 7.28 12.15 4.35
N GLY A 141 8.30 12.11 3.48
CA GLY A 141 9.48 13.00 3.53
C GLY A 141 9.29 14.43 3.00
N GLY A 142 8.09 14.99 3.16
CA GLY A 142 7.71 16.33 2.69
C GLY A 142 7.20 16.36 1.24
N VAL A 143 6.54 17.45 0.86
CA VAL A 143 5.75 17.55 -0.38
C VAL A 143 6.53 17.16 -1.64
N PHE A 144 7.73 17.71 -1.84
CA PHE A 144 8.53 17.41 -3.04
C PHE A 144 9.00 15.95 -3.08
N HIS A 145 9.45 15.39 -1.96
CA HIS A 145 9.84 13.98 -1.92
C HIS A 145 8.64 13.07 -2.21
N THR A 146 7.49 13.34 -1.59
CA THR A 146 6.26 12.58 -1.85
C THR A 146 5.83 12.66 -3.31
N LEU A 147 5.80 13.85 -3.91
CA LEU A 147 5.42 14.01 -5.33
C LEU A 147 6.39 13.31 -6.27
N ARG A 148 7.70 13.31 -5.97
CA ARG A 148 8.67 12.54 -6.76
C ARG A 148 8.43 11.04 -6.64
N ALA A 149 8.26 10.53 -5.41
CA ALA A 149 8.01 9.12 -5.17
C ALA A 149 6.71 8.66 -5.86
N PHE A 150 5.68 9.50 -5.84
CA PHE A 150 4.39 9.25 -6.51
C PHE A 150 4.53 9.20 -8.03
N TYR A 151 5.32 10.11 -8.61
CA TYR A 151 5.63 10.12 -10.04
C TYR A 151 6.33 8.83 -10.47
N ASP A 152 7.29 8.34 -9.69
CA ASP A 152 8.04 7.11 -10.00
C ASP A 152 7.26 5.82 -9.69
N GLY A 153 6.30 5.88 -8.75
CA GLY A 153 5.63 4.71 -8.16
C GLY A 153 4.16 4.54 -8.56
N ASP A 154 3.73 5.12 -9.68
CA ASP A 154 2.37 4.98 -10.21
C ASP A 154 1.25 5.41 -9.25
N SER A 155 1.45 6.43 -8.41
CA SER A 155 0.43 6.89 -7.46
C SER A 155 0.00 8.32 -7.77
N TYR A 156 -1.28 8.50 -8.10
CA TYR A 156 -1.84 9.79 -8.49
C TYR A 156 -2.82 10.28 -7.42
N LEU A 157 -2.58 11.48 -6.89
CA LEU A 157 -3.53 12.15 -6.00
C LEU A 157 -4.82 12.44 -6.76
N ALA A 158 -5.97 12.09 -6.18
CA ALA A 158 -7.27 12.44 -6.75
C ALA A 158 -7.59 13.91 -6.45
N LEU A 159 -7.40 14.79 -7.43
CA LEU A 159 -7.61 16.22 -7.23
C LEU A 159 -9.11 16.56 -7.23
N PRO A 160 -9.52 17.70 -6.61
CA PRO A 160 -10.93 18.08 -6.48
C PRO A 160 -11.72 18.23 -7.78
N LEU A 161 -11.03 18.30 -8.93
CA LEU A 161 -11.65 18.41 -10.26
C LEU A 161 -12.15 17.07 -10.81
N GLY A 162 -11.83 15.93 -10.17
CA GLY A 162 -12.31 14.60 -10.54
C GLY A 162 -11.77 14.04 -11.87
N SER A 163 -10.85 14.76 -12.53
CA SER A 163 -10.31 14.40 -13.84
C SER A 163 -8.94 13.73 -13.73
N ARG A 164 -8.87 12.46 -14.12
CA ARG A 164 -7.63 11.68 -14.15
C ARG A 164 -6.58 12.26 -15.09
N ALA A 165 -7.01 13.00 -16.12
CA ALA A 165 -6.10 13.71 -17.00
C ALA A 165 -5.42 14.89 -16.28
N VAL A 166 -6.17 15.60 -15.43
CA VAL A 166 -5.64 16.69 -14.63
C VAL A 166 -4.72 16.16 -13.53
N ASP A 167 -5.09 15.07 -12.84
CA ASP A 167 -4.24 14.42 -11.85
C ASP A 167 -2.89 13.97 -12.45
N GLN A 168 -2.93 13.36 -13.64
CA GLN A 168 -1.72 12.99 -14.39
C GLN A 168 -0.89 14.20 -14.79
N ALA A 169 -1.51 15.27 -15.30
CA ALA A 169 -0.79 16.47 -15.70
C ALA A 169 -0.14 17.16 -14.49
N PHE A 170 -0.84 17.23 -13.36
CA PHE A 170 -0.32 17.74 -12.11
C PHE A 170 0.90 16.93 -11.67
N LEU A 171 0.77 15.60 -11.56
CA LEU A 171 1.88 14.77 -11.12
C LEU A 171 3.05 14.84 -12.11
N ALA A 172 2.77 14.88 -13.42
CA ALA A 172 3.81 14.97 -14.44
C ALA A 172 4.65 16.24 -14.29
N VAL A 173 4.02 17.40 -14.06
CA VAL A 173 4.71 18.67 -13.88
C VAL A 173 5.43 18.71 -12.53
N PHE A 174 4.71 18.52 -11.42
CA PHE A 174 5.28 18.76 -10.09
C PHE A 174 6.17 17.61 -9.60
N GLY A 175 5.84 16.36 -9.92
CA GLY A 175 6.69 15.20 -9.66
C GLY A 175 7.94 15.18 -10.55
N GLY A 176 7.80 15.61 -11.82
CA GLY A 176 8.94 15.85 -12.71
C GLY A 176 9.89 16.91 -12.17
N LEU A 177 9.37 18.07 -11.76
CA LEU A 177 10.17 19.13 -11.12
C LEU A 177 10.80 18.66 -9.80
N ALA A 178 10.10 17.83 -9.03
CA ALA A 178 10.61 17.34 -7.75
C ALA A 178 11.87 16.48 -7.88
N HIS A 179 12.17 15.91 -9.05
CA HIS A 179 13.44 15.22 -9.30
C HIS A 179 14.67 16.12 -9.15
N ALA A 180 14.53 17.43 -9.34
CA ALA A 180 15.62 18.38 -9.16
C ALA A 180 15.99 18.61 -7.68
N PHE A 181 15.11 18.24 -6.74
CA PHE A 181 15.24 18.58 -5.32
C PHE A 181 15.17 17.36 -4.39
N GLY A 182 14.58 16.26 -4.84
CA GLY A 182 14.38 15.04 -4.05
C GLY A 182 15.56 14.06 -4.13
N PRO A 183 15.70 13.16 -3.13
CA PRO A 183 16.61 12.04 -3.24
C PRO A 183 16.19 11.13 -4.40
N ARG A 184 17.16 10.45 -5.03
CA ARG A 184 16.87 9.48 -6.10
C ARG A 184 16.06 8.30 -5.55
N LYS A 185 15.22 7.72 -6.41
CA LYS A 185 14.50 6.50 -6.11
C LYS A 185 15.46 5.37 -5.73
N PRO A 186 15.14 4.51 -4.75
CA PRO A 186 15.92 3.33 -4.43
C PRO A 186 15.82 2.29 -5.55
N GLU A 187 16.93 1.59 -5.82
CA GLU A 187 17.00 0.56 -6.87
C GLU A 187 16.88 -0.87 -6.34
N LYS A 188 16.94 -1.04 -5.01
CA LYS A 188 16.92 -2.33 -4.31
C LYS A 188 16.19 -2.16 -2.98
N LEU A 189 15.66 -3.24 -2.39
CA LEU A 189 15.02 -3.23 -1.07
C LEU A 189 16.02 -3.19 0.09
#